data_AF-A0A2E3ZBM0-F1
#
_entry.id   AF-A0A2E3ZBM0-F1
#
_cell.length_a   1.000
_cell.length_b   1.000
_cell.length_c   1.000
_cell.angle_alpha   90.00
_cell.angle_beta   90.00
_cell.angle_gamma   90.00
#
_symmetry.space_group_name_H-M   'P 1'
#
loop_
_entity.id
_entity.type
_entity.pdbx_description
1 polymer ?
#
loop_
_entity_poly.entity_id
_entity_poly.type
_entity_poly.pdbx_seq_one_letter_code
_entity_poly.pdbx_strand_id
1 'polypeptide(L)'
;MKKVLITFFLIGGLFPGEWMSCAYGHLDVQFSYVNNKINVQIPAGETDLVFGSFFPTTGIEQHFATLPGFASEVINGLGIGAGDQIYYDVIDDLLYWDGVSVTAPPSGYSIEITNNPSPPTVPLTTVDENSGQQLGSEVPPKNRIDNADAAGNFHRDLQWRLYPNPFPSPSPPADFGAFGIKLRLRTNALGVDVSDPFIFAFNFGLNSTGFEQAVDAFGDLLAGQEGDFDLDGDVDGEDYLLWQQGLSPDPLSAGDLSDWQTNYGTNPPPLLQSTVGIPEPQTALLCLLGMALLFGSKPRFQIMSG
;
A
#
# COMPACT_ATOMS: atom_id res chain seq x y z
N MET A 1 15.05 -18.54 22.05
CA MET A 1 16.21 -19.23 21.44
C MET A 1 17.30 -18.20 21.21
N LYS A 2 18.57 -18.50 21.53
CA LYS A 2 19.69 -17.55 21.36
C LYS A 2 20.02 -17.45 19.86
N LYS A 3 19.82 -16.27 19.25
CA LYS A 3 20.23 -15.97 17.86
C LYS A 3 21.77 -16.06 17.77
N VAL A 4 22.28 -16.85 16.83
CA VAL A 4 23.71 -16.96 16.52
C VAL A 4 24.06 -15.88 15.49
N LEU A 5 25.01 -15.02 15.84
CA LEU A 5 25.44 -13.86 15.05
C LEU A 5 26.54 -14.28 14.06
N ILE A 6 26.33 -14.09 12.76
CA ILE A 6 27.36 -14.25 11.72
C ILE A 6 27.86 -12.85 11.35
N THR A 7 29.13 -12.57 11.67
CA THR A 7 29.79 -11.29 11.39
C THR A 7 30.51 -11.34 10.04
N PHE A 8 30.17 -10.43 9.12
CA PHE A 8 30.97 -10.13 7.94
C PHE A 8 31.60 -8.73 8.06
N PHE A 9 32.90 -8.65 7.79
CA PHE A 9 33.69 -7.42 7.81
C PHE A 9 33.59 -6.70 6.47
N LEU A 10 33.22 -5.41 6.47
CA LEU A 10 33.47 -4.51 5.36
C LEU A 10 34.09 -3.20 5.88
N ILE A 11 35.09 -2.72 5.15
CA ILE A 11 36.05 -1.68 5.54
C ILE A 11 35.54 -0.32 5.06
N GLY A 12 35.49 0.67 5.97
CA GLY A 12 35.80 2.07 5.64
C GLY A 12 34.77 3.12 6.04
N GLY A 13 35.03 3.84 7.15
CA GLY A 13 34.39 5.11 7.48
C GLY A 13 34.12 5.28 8.98
N LEU A 14 34.94 6.08 9.67
CA LEU A 14 34.86 6.34 11.11
C LEU A 14 33.56 7.07 11.50
N PHE A 15 32.60 6.33 12.07
CA PHE A 15 31.53 6.87 12.90
C PHE A 15 31.63 6.24 14.30
N PRO A 16 31.76 7.03 15.39
CA PRO A 16 31.78 6.49 16.74
C PRO A 16 30.35 6.39 17.26
N GLY A 17 29.80 5.18 17.31
CA GLY A 17 28.50 4.87 17.89
C GLY A 17 28.08 3.46 17.50
N GLU A 18 27.60 2.68 18.45
CA GLU A 18 27.33 1.25 18.32
C GLU A 18 26.15 0.98 17.37
N TRP A 19 26.44 0.89 16.06
CA TRP A 19 25.49 0.45 15.03
C TRP A 19 25.68 -1.04 14.77
N MET A 20 25.06 -1.89 15.60
CA MET A 20 24.96 -3.33 15.36
C MET A 20 23.56 -3.81 15.78
N SER A 21 22.59 -3.83 14.84
CA SER A 21 21.84 -5.08 14.53
C SER A 21 20.91 -5.00 13.31
N CYS A 22 20.53 -3.82 12.76
CA CYS A 22 19.99 -3.80 11.41
C CYS A 22 21.15 -3.96 10.42
N ALA A 23 21.22 -5.11 9.75
CA ALA A 23 22.23 -5.33 8.73
C ALA A 23 22.08 -4.26 7.64
N TYR A 24 23.00 -3.29 7.60
CA TYR A 24 23.18 -2.32 6.51
C TYR A 24 23.73 -3.02 5.24
N GLY A 25 23.12 -4.16 4.88
CA GLY A 25 23.20 -4.73 3.55
C GLY A 25 22.12 -4.09 2.70
N HIS A 26 22.41 -3.89 1.42
CA HIS A 26 21.42 -3.52 0.43
C HIS A 26 20.34 -4.61 0.42
N LEU A 27 19.21 -4.41 1.10
CA LEU A 27 18.15 -5.39 1.14
C LEU A 27 17.13 -4.99 0.09
N ASP A 28 17.37 -5.49 -1.12
CA ASP A 28 16.34 -5.50 -2.14
C ASP A 28 15.18 -6.37 -1.68
N VAL A 29 13.97 -5.96 -2.03
CA VAL A 29 12.80 -6.83 -1.93
C VAL A 29 12.99 -7.97 -2.93
N GLN A 30 13.24 -9.15 -2.39
CA GLN A 30 13.34 -10.37 -3.18
C GLN A 30 11.94 -10.90 -3.46
N PHE A 31 11.64 -11.26 -4.71
CA PHE A 31 10.34 -11.83 -5.08
C PHE A 31 10.45 -12.86 -6.21
N SER A 32 9.40 -13.67 -6.37
CA SER A 32 9.29 -14.66 -7.44
C SER A 32 7.83 -14.91 -7.83
N TYR A 33 7.59 -15.77 -8.83
CA TYR A 33 6.24 -16.27 -9.11
C TYR A 33 6.02 -17.63 -8.42
N VAL A 34 5.03 -17.70 -7.52
CA VAL A 34 4.64 -18.93 -6.85
C VAL A 34 3.13 -19.06 -6.95
N ASN A 35 2.64 -20.21 -7.41
CA ASN A 35 1.21 -20.49 -7.55
C ASN A 35 0.43 -19.39 -8.29
N ASN A 36 0.98 -18.90 -9.42
CA ASN A 36 0.38 -17.83 -10.21
C ASN A 36 0.22 -16.50 -9.45
N LYS A 37 1.04 -16.22 -8.43
CA LYS A 37 1.05 -14.95 -7.70
C LYS A 37 2.48 -14.45 -7.55
N ILE A 38 2.66 -13.13 -7.48
CA ILE A 38 3.95 -12.57 -7.05
C ILE A 38 4.12 -12.84 -5.56
N ASN A 39 5.13 -13.65 -5.21
CA ASN A 39 5.48 -13.95 -3.84
C ASN A 39 6.67 -13.11 -3.40
N VAL A 40 6.42 -12.09 -2.58
CA VAL A 40 7.46 -11.31 -1.91
C VAL A 40 8.05 -12.15 -0.78
N GLN A 41 9.38 -12.20 -0.69
CA GLN A 41 10.06 -12.96 0.36
C GLN A 41 10.19 -12.15 1.64
N ILE A 42 9.84 -12.79 2.75
CA ILE A 42 10.13 -12.28 4.09
C ILE A 42 11.67 -12.22 4.25
N PRO A 43 12.24 -11.08 4.67
CA PRO A 43 13.67 -10.97 4.92
C PRO A 43 14.15 -12.03 5.91
N ALA A 44 15.37 -12.53 5.70
CA ALA A 44 15.91 -13.60 6.54
C ALA A 44 16.01 -13.16 8.01
N GLY A 45 15.24 -13.80 8.89
CA GLY A 45 15.25 -13.52 10.32
C GLY A 45 14.16 -12.56 10.80
N GLU A 46 13.35 -12.04 9.88
CA GLU A 46 12.12 -11.30 10.16
C GLU A 46 10.89 -12.22 10.10
N THR A 47 9.80 -11.75 10.66
CA THR A 47 8.50 -12.45 10.66
C THR A 47 7.48 -11.81 9.72
N ASP A 48 7.75 -10.57 9.27
CA ASP A 48 6.76 -9.70 8.68
C ASP A 48 7.31 -9.11 7.36
N LEU A 49 6.41 -8.59 6.52
CA LEU A 49 6.75 -8.00 5.22
C LEU A 49 7.07 -6.49 5.34
N VAL A 50 7.89 -6.11 6.31
CA VAL A 50 8.37 -4.73 6.49
C VAL A 50 9.85 -4.63 6.12
N PHE A 51 10.18 -3.76 5.16
CA PHE A 51 11.55 -3.55 4.71
C PHE A 51 12.03 -2.17 5.17
N GLY A 52 13.06 -2.17 6.01
CA GLY A 52 13.63 -0.96 6.57
C GLY A 52 14.62 -0.25 5.64
N SER A 53 14.57 1.07 5.62
CA SER A 53 15.57 1.96 5.05
C SER A 53 15.63 3.25 5.87
N PHE A 54 16.37 4.26 5.42
CA PHE A 54 16.47 5.54 6.12
C PHE A 54 16.63 6.70 5.14
N PHE A 55 16.13 7.86 5.54
CA PHE A 55 16.45 9.13 4.91
C PHE A 55 17.53 9.83 5.72
N PRO A 56 18.69 10.17 5.12
CA PRO A 56 19.69 10.99 5.79
C PRO A 56 19.06 12.31 6.28
N THR A 57 19.30 12.68 7.52
CA THR A 57 18.81 13.94 8.12
C THR A 57 19.79 15.10 7.94
N THR A 58 20.99 14.82 7.43
CA THR A 58 22.06 15.79 7.19
C THR A 58 22.84 15.42 5.93
N GLY A 59 23.63 16.36 5.41
CA GLY A 59 24.49 16.15 4.25
C GLY A 59 23.80 16.44 2.91
N ILE A 60 24.49 16.12 1.82
CA ILE A 60 24.05 16.44 0.46
C ILE A 60 22.95 15.50 -0.06
N GLU A 61 22.80 14.33 0.56
CA GLU A 61 21.75 13.34 0.27
C GLU A 61 20.61 13.40 1.29
N GLN A 62 20.51 14.51 2.02
CA GLN A 62 19.41 14.72 2.96
C GLN A 62 18.07 14.47 2.26
N HIS A 63 17.21 13.68 2.91
CA HIS A 63 15.88 13.29 2.44
C HIS A 63 15.88 12.47 1.14
N PHE A 64 17.00 11.83 0.80
CA PHE A 64 17.11 11.02 -0.40
C PHE A 64 17.61 9.62 -0.05
N ALA A 65 16.95 8.60 -0.60
CA ALA A 65 17.38 7.22 -0.49
C ALA A 65 17.28 6.54 -1.87
N THR A 66 18.20 5.62 -2.15
CA THR A 66 18.13 4.75 -3.35
C THR A 66 17.76 3.32 -2.99
N LEU A 67 17.46 3.07 -1.72
CA LEU A 67 17.11 1.77 -1.17
C LEU A 67 15.86 1.92 -0.30
N PRO A 68 15.01 0.89 -0.21
CA PRO A 68 15.20 -0.43 -0.79
C PRO A 68 14.96 -0.47 -2.32
N GLY A 69 15.59 -1.44 -2.97
CA GLY A 69 15.35 -1.81 -4.37
C GLY A 69 14.48 -3.07 -4.49
N PHE A 70 14.41 -3.64 -5.68
CA PHE A 70 13.68 -4.85 -5.99
C PHE A 70 14.55 -5.82 -6.76
N ALA A 71 14.50 -7.09 -6.41
CA ALA A 71 15.32 -8.13 -7.02
C ALA A 71 14.57 -9.45 -7.18
N SER A 72 14.93 -10.17 -8.23
CA SER A 72 14.52 -11.55 -8.51
C SER A 72 15.63 -12.18 -9.32
N GLU A 73 16.26 -13.22 -8.77
CA GLU A 73 17.42 -13.85 -9.41
C GLU A 73 17.16 -15.34 -9.65
N VAL A 74 17.36 -15.80 -10.88
CA VAL A 74 17.16 -17.19 -11.28
C VAL A 74 18.06 -18.15 -10.50
N ILE A 75 19.31 -17.75 -10.26
CA ILE A 75 20.28 -18.57 -9.53
C ILE A 75 19.87 -18.81 -8.06
N ASN A 76 19.07 -17.92 -7.49
CA ASN A 76 18.52 -18.05 -6.14
C ASN A 76 17.13 -18.72 -6.15
N GLY A 77 16.66 -19.19 -7.31
CA GLY A 77 15.33 -19.79 -7.46
C GLY A 77 14.19 -18.77 -7.46
N LEU A 78 14.51 -17.49 -7.66
CA LEU A 78 13.55 -16.39 -7.57
C LEU A 78 13.14 -15.80 -8.91
N GLY A 79 13.77 -16.22 -9.99
CA GLY A 79 13.54 -15.69 -11.33
C GLY A 79 12.06 -15.65 -11.74
N ILE A 80 11.74 -14.66 -12.56
CA ILE A 80 10.40 -14.42 -13.13
C ILE A 80 10.40 -14.65 -14.65
N GLY A 81 9.28 -14.36 -15.32
CA GLY A 81 9.19 -14.50 -16.77
C GLY A 81 10.08 -13.49 -17.51
N ALA A 82 10.75 -13.94 -18.58
CA ALA A 82 11.64 -13.11 -19.37
C ALA A 82 10.87 -11.97 -20.06
N GLY A 83 11.33 -10.72 -19.87
CA GLY A 83 10.70 -9.52 -20.43
C GLY A 83 9.44 -9.05 -19.70
N ASP A 84 9.00 -9.75 -18.65
CA ASP A 84 7.87 -9.31 -17.82
C ASP A 84 8.18 -7.94 -17.21
N GLN A 85 7.20 -7.05 -17.25
CA GLN A 85 7.30 -5.73 -16.63
C GLN A 85 6.74 -5.79 -15.22
N ILE A 86 7.47 -5.19 -14.29
CA ILE A 86 7.11 -5.14 -12.88
C ILE A 86 6.75 -3.72 -12.48
N TYR A 87 5.62 -3.62 -11.80
CA TYR A 87 5.03 -2.38 -11.29
C TYR A 87 4.79 -2.53 -9.79
N TYR A 88 4.53 -1.41 -9.13
CA TYR A 88 3.97 -1.41 -7.79
C TYR A 88 2.62 -0.68 -7.75
N ASP A 89 1.77 -1.14 -6.86
CA ASP A 89 0.54 -0.45 -6.47
C ASP A 89 0.81 0.20 -5.11
N VAL A 90 0.54 1.50 -4.97
CA VAL A 90 0.40 2.14 -3.66
C VAL A 90 -0.99 1.82 -3.15
N ILE A 91 -1.08 1.24 -1.96
CA ILE A 91 -2.35 0.72 -1.44
C ILE A 91 -3.09 1.76 -0.61
N ASP A 92 -2.35 2.60 0.12
CA ASP A 92 -2.90 3.52 1.11
C ASP A 92 -2.12 4.85 1.16
N ASP A 93 -2.61 5.78 1.96
CA ASP A 93 -1.94 7.03 2.33
C ASP A 93 -0.55 6.78 2.92
N LEU A 94 0.28 7.84 2.93
CA LEU A 94 1.58 7.79 3.58
C LEU A 94 1.38 7.55 5.09
N LEU A 95 2.05 6.55 5.65
CA LEU A 95 1.98 6.25 7.08
C LEU A 95 3.10 6.99 7.81
N TYR A 96 2.86 7.39 9.06
CA TYR A 96 3.88 8.00 9.91
C TYR A 96 3.83 7.45 11.33
N TRP A 97 4.98 7.06 11.85
CA TRP A 97 5.13 6.69 13.25
C TRP A 97 5.81 7.84 14.01
N ASP A 98 5.11 8.37 15.01
CA ASP A 98 5.45 9.62 15.71
C ASP A 98 6.34 9.42 16.96
N GLY A 99 6.79 8.19 17.23
CA GLY A 99 7.43 7.83 18.50
C GLY A 99 6.56 6.95 19.40
N VAL A 100 5.26 6.86 19.12
CA VAL A 100 4.28 6.17 19.97
C VAL A 100 3.36 5.27 19.15
N SER A 101 2.80 5.77 18.05
CA SER A 101 1.79 5.05 17.24
C SER A 101 1.87 5.43 15.77
N VAL A 102 1.29 4.60 14.90
CA VAL A 102 1.08 4.96 13.49
C VAL A 102 -0.10 5.93 13.38
N THR A 103 0.12 7.03 12.67
CA THR A 103 -0.80 8.14 12.45
C THR A 103 -0.60 8.69 11.03
N ALA A 104 -1.46 9.64 10.61
CA ALA A 104 -1.20 10.47 9.44
C ALA A 104 0.11 11.27 9.61
N PRO A 105 0.86 11.51 8.52
CA PRO A 105 2.11 12.24 8.56
C PRO A 105 1.86 13.72 8.88
N PRO A 106 2.87 14.46 9.34
CA PRO A 106 2.72 15.90 9.51
C PRO A 106 2.33 16.55 8.17
N SER A 107 1.45 17.56 8.20
CA SER A 107 0.91 18.13 6.98
C SER A 107 2.01 18.71 6.07
N GLY A 108 1.89 18.42 4.77
CA GLY A 108 2.87 18.81 3.75
C GLY A 108 4.04 17.83 3.58
N TYR A 109 4.07 16.73 4.34
CA TYR A 109 5.02 15.65 4.10
C TYR A 109 4.53 14.71 2.99
N SER A 110 5.47 14.31 2.13
CA SER A 110 5.22 13.34 1.07
C SER A 110 6.49 12.57 0.73
N ILE A 111 6.34 11.36 0.20
CA ILE A 111 7.43 10.64 -0.44
C ILE A 111 7.19 10.62 -1.95
N GLU A 112 8.18 11.09 -2.70
CA GLU A 112 8.23 11.01 -4.15
C GLU A 112 9.11 9.84 -4.57
N ILE A 113 8.61 9.04 -5.51
CA ILE A 113 9.25 7.84 -6.06
C ILE A 113 9.55 8.10 -7.53
N THR A 114 10.83 8.03 -7.90
CA THR A 114 11.24 8.11 -9.32
C THR A 114 11.04 6.77 -9.99
N ASN A 115 10.04 6.71 -10.88
CA ASN A 115 9.76 5.54 -11.72
C ASN A 115 10.76 5.40 -12.87
N ASN A 116 10.76 4.23 -13.51
CA ASN A 116 11.65 3.96 -14.63
C ASN A 116 10.90 3.48 -15.89
N PRO A 117 11.22 4.02 -17.08
CA PRO A 117 12.13 5.14 -17.31
C PRO A 117 11.65 6.42 -16.62
N SER A 118 12.59 7.29 -16.25
CA SER A 118 12.28 8.52 -15.52
C SER A 118 11.33 9.44 -16.30
N PRO A 119 10.68 10.39 -15.61
CA PRO A 119 9.84 11.39 -16.25
C PRO A 119 10.54 12.09 -17.42
N PRO A 120 9.82 12.44 -18.50
CA PRO A 120 8.35 12.42 -18.60
C PRO A 120 7.75 11.08 -19.02
N THR A 121 8.56 10.03 -19.19
CA THR A 121 8.12 8.74 -19.76
C THR A 121 7.15 8.02 -18.82
N VAL A 122 7.57 7.83 -17.57
CA VAL A 122 6.71 7.38 -16.48
C VAL A 122 6.66 8.52 -15.46
N PRO A 123 5.49 9.08 -15.14
CA PRO A 123 5.36 10.15 -14.15
C PRO A 123 5.94 9.73 -12.79
N LEU A 124 6.29 10.71 -11.96
CA LEU A 124 6.64 10.45 -10.56
C LEU A 124 5.41 9.95 -9.80
N THR A 125 5.63 9.12 -8.80
CA THR A 125 4.59 8.74 -7.84
C THR A 125 4.81 9.55 -6.58
N THR A 126 3.75 10.19 -6.08
CA THR A 126 3.80 11.00 -4.85
C THR A 126 2.82 10.40 -3.86
N VAL A 127 3.29 10.05 -2.67
CA VAL A 127 2.50 9.48 -1.59
C VAL A 127 2.53 10.44 -0.40
N ASP A 128 1.37 10.89 0.03
CA ASP A 128 1.12 11.86 1.11
C ASP A 128 -0.11 11.45 1.94
N GLU A 129 -0.57 12.33 2.83
CA GLU A 129 -1.69 12.08 3.75
C GLU A 129 -3.08 11.97 3.09
N ASN A 130 -3.19 12.16 1.76
CA ASN A 130 -4.47 12.07 1.04
C ASN A 130 -4.34 11.38 -0.33
N SER A 131 -3.31 10.57 -0.49
CA SER A 131 -2.94 9.94 -1.75
C SER A 131 -3.88 8.80 -2.13
N GLY A 132 -4.34 8.03 -1.15
CA GLY A 132 -5.08 6.79 -1.32
C GLY A 132 -4.39 5.81 -2.27
N GLN A 133 -5.20 4.92 -2.85
CA GLN A 133 -4.71 3.90 -3.77
C GLN A 133 -4.23 4.49 -5.10
N GLN A 134 -3.01 4.12 -5.51
CA GLN A 134 -2.43 4.46 -6.81
C GLN A 134 -1.93 3.20 -7.50
N LEU A 135 -2.72 2.71 -8.47
CA LEU A 135 -2.38 1.49 -9.21
C LEU A 135 -1.34 1.73 -10.30
N GLY A 136 -0.40 0.80 -10.41
CA GLY A 136 0.53 0.68 -11.53
C GLY A 136 -0.18 0.21 -12.79
N SER A 137 0.29 0.70 -13.94
CA SER A 137 -0.30 0.36 -15.24
C SER A 137 0.73 0.42 -16.35
N GLU A 138 0.55 -0.40 -17.40
CA GLU A 138 1.37 -0.35 -18.61
C GLU A 138 0.93 0.80 -19.54
N VAL A 139 -0.38 1.05 -19.62
CA VAL A 139 -0.98 2.02 -20.55
C VAL A 139 -2.07 2.85 -19.85
N PRO A 140 -1.86 4.16 -19.61
CA PRO A 140 -0.56 4.84 -19.67
C PRO A 140 0.40 4.28 -18.60
N PRO A 141 1.73 4.41 -18.78
CA PRO A 141 2.67 3.86 -17.81
C PRO A 141 2.60 4.62 -16.48
N LYS A 142 2.45 3.89 -15.38
CA LYS A 142 2.46 4.39 -13.99
C LYS A 142 3.14 3.41 -13.05
N ASN A 143 3.80 3.90 -12.01
CA ASN A 143 4.46 3.11 -10.96
C ASN A 143 5.32 1.95 -11.51
N ARG A 144 6.02 2.19 -12.62
CA ARG A 144 6.83 1.18 -13.28
C ARG A 144 8.20 1.09 -12.62
N ILE A 145 8.60 -0.13 -12.26
CA ILE A 145 9.92 -0.43 -11.70
C ILE A 145 10.89 -0.74 -12.85
N ASP A 146 10.78 -1.91 -13.47
CA ASP A 146 11.56 -2.24 -14.66
C ASP A 146 10.97 -3.44 -15.43
N ASN A 147 11.73 -3.99 -16.38
CA ASN A 147 11.46 -5.30 -16.97
C ASN A 147 12.53 -6.33 -16.57
N ALA A 148 12.13 -7.59 -16.50
CA ALA A 148 13.05 -8.71 -16.37
C ALA A 148 13.95 -8.82 -17.62
N ASP A 149 15.16 -9.36 -17.44
CA ASP A 149 16.07 -9.69 -18.52
C ASP A 149 15.62 -10.95 -19.29
N ALA A 150 16.40 -11.35 -20.30
CA ALA A 150 16.09 -12.52 -21.13
C ALA A 150 16.18 -13.86 -20.38
N ALA A 151 16.85 -13.89 -19.23
CA ALA A 151 16.93 -15.06 -18.37
C ALA A 151 15.83 -15.08 -17.30
N GLY A 152 15.11 -13.97 -17.10
CA GLY A 152 14.15 -13.81 -16.02
C GLY A 152 14.74 -13.25 -14.74
N ASN A 153 15.97 -12.71 -14.77
CA ASN A 153 16.49 -11.93 -13.64
C ASN A 153 15.92 -10.51 -13.70
N PHE A 154 15.77 -9.92 -12.53
CA PHE A 154 15.29 -8.57 -12.32
C PHE A 154 16.09 -7.95 -11.19
N HIS A 155 16.58 -6.73 -11.38
CA HIS A 155 17.23 -5.98 -10.32
C HIS A 155 17.09 -4.49 -10.60
N ARG A 156 16.43 -3.76 -9.71
CA ARG A 156 16.24 -2.34 -9.87
C ARG A 156 16.09 -1.59 -8.55
N ASP A 157 16.93 -0.57 -8.40
CA ASP A 157 16.78 0.44 -7.36
C ASP A 157 15.76 1.50 -7.79
N LEU A 158 14.88 1.86 -6.86
CA LEU A 158 14.05 3.06 -6.97
C LEU A 158 14.70 4.22 -6.21
N GLN A 159 14.38 5.43 -6.63
CA GLN A 159 14.83 6.63 -5.93
C GLN A 159 13.68 7.21 -5.13
N TRP A 160 13.92 7.41 -3.85
CA TRP A 160 12.95 7.86 -2.87
C TRP A 160 13.36 9.24 -2.38
N ARG A 161 12.40 10.15 -2.30
CA ARG A 161 12.66 11.50 -1.81
C ARG A 161 11.58 11.95 -0.85
N LEU A 162 11.98 12.31 0.37
CA LEU A 162 11.09 12.86 1.38
C LEU A 162 10.95 14.38 1.23
N TYR A 163 9.71 14.85 1.19
CA TYR A 163 9.35 16.26 1.24
C TYR A 163 8.64 16.59 2.57
N PRO A 164 8.65 17.86 3.03
CA PRO A 164 9.40 18.96 2.43
C PRO A 164 10.91 18.68 2.49
N ASN A 165 11.63 18.99 1.40
CA ASN A 165 13.08 18.92 1.38
C ASN A 165 13.59 20.33 1.66
N PRO A 166 13.95 20.67 2.92
CA PRO A 166 14.16 22.04 3.31
C PRO A 166 15.52 22.58 2.83
N PHE A 167 16.22 21.90 1.92
CA PHE A 167 17.55 22.30 1.47
C PHE A 167 17.55 23.76 0.95
N PRO A 168 18.42 24.65 1.45
CA PRO A 168 19.46 24.45 2.46
C PRO A 168 19.00 24.93 3.85
N SER A 169 18.37 24.07 4.66
CA SER A 169 18.00 24.44 6.02
C SER A 169 19.06 23.95 7.00
N PRO A 170 19.69 24.84 7.78
CA PRO A 170 20.69 24.47 8.79
C PRO A 170 20.06 23.89 10.06
N SER A 171 18.73 23.81 10.15
CA SER A 171 18.04 23.17 11.28
C SER A 171 17.45 21.84 10.82
N PRO A 172 17.71 20.72 11.54
CA PRO A 172 16.96 19.48 11.30
C PRO A 172 15.46 19.78 11.43
N PRO A 173 14.59 19.10 10.67
CA PRO A 173 13.15 19.23 10.87
C PRO A 173 12.80 19.01 12.35
N ALA A 174 11.79 19.72 12.83
CA ALA A 174 11.34 19.58 14.22
C ALA A 174 10.81 18.15 14.51
N ASP A 175 10.40 17.46 13.45
CA ASP A 175 9.74 16.16 13.50
C ASP A 175 10.71 15.05 13.09
N PHE A 176 10.96 14.13 14.02
CA PHE A 176 11.67 12.87 13.79
C PHE A 176 10.63 11.74 13.83
N GLY A 177 10.85 10.66 13.08
CA GLY A 177 9.92 9.53 13.07
C GLY A 177 10.27 8.50 12.01
N ALA A 178 9.33 7.63 11.69
CA ALA A 178 9.46 6.72 10.57
C ALA A 178 8.28 6.91 9.60
N PHE A 179 8.56 6.86 8.30
CA PHE A 179 7.53 6.94 7.27
C PHE A 179 7.31 5.55 6.68
N GLY A 180 6.05 5.13 6.56
CA GLY A 180 5.66 3.85 5.98
C GLY A 180 4.98 4.05 4.62
N ILE A 181 5.33 3.24 3.62
CA ILE A 181 4.56 3.15 2.37
C ILE A 181 4.10 1.70 2.19
N LYS A 182 2.78 1.47 2.15
CA LYS A 182 2.16 0.16 1.90
C LYS A 182 2.04 -0.08 0.39
N LEU A 183 2.68 -1.13 -0.10
CA LEU A 183 2.81 -1.45 -1.51
C LEU A 183 2.36 -2.88 -1.81
N ARG A 184 1.94 -3.14 -3.06
CA ARG A 184 1.90 -4.48 -3.67
C ARG A 184 2.68 -4.48 -4.97
N LEU A 185 3.21 -5.64 -5.37
CA LEU A 185 3.81 -5.83 -6.69
C LEU A 185 2.78 -6.34 -7.68
N ARG A 186 2.92 -5.89 -8.92
CA ARG A 186 2.12 -6.28 -10.08
C ARG A 186 3.03 -6.59 -11.25
N THR A 187 2.56 -7.45 -12.14
CA THR A 187 3.20 -7.73 -13.42
C THR A 187 2.21 -7.65 -14.58
N ASN A 188 2.72 -7.51 -15.80
CA ASN A 188 1.92 -7.70 -17.02
C ASN A 188 1.88 -9.17 -17.49
N ALA A 189 2.53 -10.09 -16.77
CA ALA A 189 2.44 -11.51 -17.06
C ALA A 189 1.00 -12.02 -16.92
N LEU A 190 0.50 -12.71 -17.95
CA LEU A 190 -0.87 -13.19 -17.98
C LEU A 190 -1.11 -14.26 -16.93
N GLY A 191 -2.17 -14.10 -16.14
CA GLY A 191 -2.58 -15.06 -15.13
C GLY A 191 -1.65 -15.08 -13.91
N VAL A 192 -0.87 -14.02 -13.68
CA VAL A 192 -0.15 -13.81 -12.43
C VAL A 192 -0.86 -12.74 -11.60
N ASP A 193 -1.30 -13.11 -10.40
CA ASP A 193 -1.95 -12.25 -9.43
C ASP A 193 -0.95 -11.31 -8.73
N VAL A 194 -1.46 -10.19 -8.23
CA VAL A 194 -0.69 -9.20 -7.46
C VAL A 194 -0.16 -9.81 -6.16
N SER A 195 0.95 -9.28 -5.64
CA SER A 195 1.52 -9.77 -4.38
C SER A 195 0.65 -9.46 -3.17
N ASP A 196 0.91 -10.15 -2.07
CA ASP A 196 0.51 -9.66 -0.75
C ASP A 196 1.13 -8.29 -0.46
N PRO A 197 0.46 -7.44 0.34
CA PRO A 197 1.00 -6.15 0.70
C PRO A 197 2.25 -6.26 1.57
N PHE A 198 3.12 -5.28 1.43
CA PHE A 198 4.32 -5.11 2.23
C PHE A 198 4.56 -3.62 2.49
N ILE A 199 5.37 -3.28 3.49
CA ILE A 199 5.65 -1.88 3.84
C ILE A 199 7.14 -1.58 3.68
N PHE A 200 7.43 -0.40 3.11
CA PHE A 200 8.72 0.23 3.25
C PHE A 200 8.70 1.21 4.41
N ALA A 201 9.54 0.96 5.41
CA ALA A 201 9.70 1.79 6.58
C ALA A 201 10.98 2.61 6.45
N PHE A 202 10.87 3.92 6.31
CA PHE A 202 12.00 4.84 6.22
C PHE A 202 12.23 5.53 7.56
N ASN A 203 13.34 5.21 8.22
CA ASN A 203 13.79 5.93 9.39
C ASN A 203 14.15 7.38 9.03
N PHE A 204 13.57 8.34 9.74
CA PHE A 204 13.93 9.74 9.65
C PHE A 204 14.37 10.26 11.03
N GLY A 205 15.60 9.89 11.39
CA GLY A 205 16.34 10.38 12.56
C GLY A 205 15.96 9.78 13.92
N LEU A 206 15.29 8.64 13.94
CA LEU A 206 15.16 7.80 15.13
C LEU A 206 16.47 7.06 15.45
N ASN A 207 16.66 6.72 16.72
CA ASN A 207 17.66 5.73 17.11
C ASN A 207 17.19 4.31 16.74
N SER A 208 18.08 3.32 16.88
CA SER A 208 17.77 1.93 16.48
C SER A 208 16.55 1.36 17.18
N THR A 209 16.43 1.55 18.50
CA THR A 209 15.29 1.03 19.27
C THR A 209 13.97 1.67 18.83
N GLY A 210 13.94 2.99 18.61
CA GLY A 210 12.75 3.67 18.13
C GLY A 210 12.36 3.21 16.72
N PHE A 211 13.34 2.95 15.85
CA PHE A 211 13.05 2.44 14.52
C PHE A 211 12.58 0.98 14.52
N GLU A 212 13.15 0.11 15.38
CA GLU A 212 12.64 -1.25 15.60
C GLU A 212 11.17 -1.23 16.04
N GLN A 213 10.81 -0.34 16.98
CA GLN A 213 9.41 -0.15 17.40
C GLN A 213 8.49 0.33 16.28
N ALA A 214 9.00 1.21 15.40
CA ALA A 214 8.23 1.66 14.24
C ALA A 214 8.01 0.53 13.23
N VAL A 215 9.02 -0.31 13.00
CA VAL A 215 8.92 -1.49 12.12
C VAL A 215 7.88 -2.47 12.65
N ASP A 216 7.91 -2.78 13.94
CA ASP A 216 6.90 -3.64 14.59
C ASP A 216 5.48 -3.03 14.42
N ALA A 217 5.34 -1.73 14.66
CA ALA A 217 4.05 -1.05 14.53
C ALA A 217 3.52 -1.02 13.09
N PHE A 218 4.39 -0.96 12.08
CA PHE A 218 4.00 -1.14 10.68
C PHE A 218 3.67 -2.60 10.35
N GLY A 219 4.39 -3.56 10.94
CA GLY A 219 4.11 -4.99 10.79
C GLY A 219 2.72 -5.36 11.28
N ASP A 220 2.30 -4.78 12.41
CA ASP A 220 0.93 -4.93 12.94
C ASP A 220 -0.15 -4.49 11.94
N LEU A 221 0.13 -3.54 11.04
CA LEU A 221 -0.80 -3.13 9.97
C LEU A 221 -0.86 -4.12 8.80
N LEU A 222 0.17 -4.95 8.63
CA LEU A 222 0.22 -6.00 7.60
C LEU A 222 -0.39 -7.32 8.07
N ALA A 223 -0.45 -7.55 9.38
CA ALA A 223 -1.13 -8.71 9.95
C ALA A 223 -2.63 -8.75 9.61
N GLY A 224 -3.16 -7.66 9.04
CA GLY A 224 -4.55 -7.52 8.64
C GLY A 224 -5.44 -7.29 9.84
N GLN A 225 -6.45 -6.43 9.68
CA GLN A 225 -7.54 -6.45 10.63
C GLN A 225 -8.25 -7.81 10.53
N GLU A 226 -8.69 -8.38 11.65
CA GLU A 226 -9.53 -9.59 11.59
C GLU A 226 -10.75 -9.34 10.67
N GLY A 227 -10.90 -10.14 9.62
CA GLY A 227 -11.96 -9.95 8.62
C GLY A 227 -11.57 -9.15 7.37
N ASP A 228 -10.40 -8.51 7.35
CA ASP A 228 -9.77 -7.88 6.17
C ASP A 228 -9.00 -8.98 5.42
N PHE A 229 -9.63 -9.57 4.42
CA PHE A 229 -9.15 -10.74 3.70
C PHE A 229 -8.38 -10.41 2.44
N ASP A 230 -8.56 -9.23 1.83
CA ASP A 230 -7.63 -8.78 0.79
C ASP A 230 -6.46 -7.95 1.33
N LEU A 231 -6.44 -7.61 2.62
CA LEU A 231 -5.40 -6.82 3.29
C LEU A 231 -5.29 -5.39 2.73
N ASP A 232 -6.39 -4.82 2.26
CA ASP A 232 -6.40 -3.44 1.76
C ASP A 232 -6.48 -2.39 2.88
N GLY A 233 -6.85 -2.81 4.09
CA GLY A 233 -6.88 -1.97 5.29
C GLY A 233 -8.29 -1.64 5.79
N ASP A 234 -9.34 -2.12 5.11
CA ASP A 234 -10.70 -2.08 5.62
C ASP A 234 -11.37 -3.47 5.67
N VAL A 235 -12.59 -3.50 6.21
CA VAL A 235 -13.38 -4.73 6.30
C VAL A 235 -14.74 -4.44 5.67
N ASP A 236 -14.92 -4.89 4.45
CA ASP A 236 -15.95 -4.39 3.55
C ASP A 236 -16.62 -5.50 2.71
N GLY A 237 -17.32 -5.15 1.62
CA GLY A 237 -18.00 -6.14 0.78
C GLY A 237 -17.06 -7.02 -0.06
N GLU A 238 -15.87 -6.53 -0.39
CA GLU A 238 -14.84 -7.26 -1.14
C GLU A 238 -14.27 -8.40 -0.30
N ASP A 239 -13.97 -8.15 0.97
CA ASP A 239 -13.59 -9.20 1.92
C ASP A 239 -14.63 -10.29 2.04
N TYR A 240 -15.90 -9.89 2.20
CA TYR A 240 -16.98 -10.85 2.28
C TYR A 240 -17.04 -11.77 1.06
N LEU A 241 -16.78 -11.20 -0.13
CA LEU A 241 -16.75 -11.96 -1.37
C LEU A 241 -15.57 -12.94 -1.40
N LEU A 242 -14.40 -12.54 -0.89
CA LEU A 242 -13.23 -13.43 -0.76
C LEU A 242 -13.52 -14.59 0.19
N TRP A 243 -14.13 -14.32 1.34
CA TRP A 243 -14.62 -15.36 2.23
C TRP A 243 -15.59 -16.31 1.53
N GLN A 244 -16.59 -15.79 0.80
CA GLN A 244 -17.55 -16.62 0.05
C GLN A 244 -16.89 -17.50 -1.02
N GLN A 245 -15.75 -17.07 -1.56
CA GLN A 245 -14.97 -17.82 -2.54
C GLN A 245 -14.00 -18.83 -1.88
N GLY A 246 -13.92 -18.84 -0.55
CA GLY A 246 -12.97 -19.67 0.20
C GLY A 246 -11.53 -19.17 0.09
N LEU A 247 -11.35 -17.87 -0.13
CA LEU A 247 -10.06 -17.18 -0.23
C LEU A 247 -9.65 -16.48 1.07
N SER A 248 -10.45 -16.60 2.13
CA SER A 248 -10.08 -16.18 3.48
C SER A 248 -9.04 -17.14 4.11
N PRO A 249 -8.33 -16.73 5.18
CA PRO A 249 -7.26 -17.52 5.82
C PRO A 249 -7.67 -18.95 6.20
N ASP A 250 -8.86 -19.13 6.78
CA ASP A 250 -9.50 -20.44 6.99
C ASP A 250 -10.70 -20.57 6.03
N PRO A 251 -10.53 -21.24 4.87
CA PRO A 251 -11.52 -21.23 3.80
C PRO A 251 -12.94 -21.61 4.24
N LEU A 252 -13.89 -20.70 4.01
CA LEU A 252 -15.32 -20.86 4.32
C LEU A 252 -15.59 -21.16 5.82
N SER A 253 -14.67 -20.78 6.70
CA SER A 253 -14.84 -21.01 8.13
C SER A 253 -15.90 -20.08 8.72
N ALA A 254 -16.56 -20.54 9.78
CA ALA A 254 -17.44 -19.69 10.58
C ALA A 254 -16.66 -18.69 11.45
N GLY A 255 -15.35 -18.93 11.68
CA GLY A 255 -14.46 -18.01 12.39
C GLY A 255 -14.25 -16.76 11.56
N ASP A 256 -13.71 -16.92 10.35
CA ASP A 256 -13.49 -15.84 9.38
C ASP A 256 -14.78 -15.04 9.12
N LEU A 257 -15.93 -15.72 8.95
CA LEU A 257 -17.20 -15.01 8.81
C LEU A 257 -17.53 -14.15 10.04
N SER A 258 -17.28 -14.65 11.24
CA SER A 258 -17.50 -13.93 12.50
C SER A 258 -16.56 -12.74 12.63
N ASP A 259 -15.30 -12.91 12.20
CA ASP A 259 -14.28 -11.87 12.21
C ASP A 259 -14.67 -10.73 11.26
N TRP A 260 -15.08 -11.06 10.03
CA TRP A 260 -15.64 -10.11 9.07
C TRP A 260 -16.89 -9.41 9.64
N GLN A 261 -17.84 -10.14 10.20
CA GLN A 261 -19.07 -9.56 10.78
C GLN A 261 -18.78 -8.61 11.93
N THR A 262 -17.76 -8.91 12.74
CA THR A 262 -17.37 -8.11 13.90
C THR A 262 -16.71 -6.81 13.49
N ASN A 263 -15.91 -6.85 12.41
CA ASN A 263 -15.08 -5.74 11.98
C ASN A 263 -15.65 -4.95 10.80
N TYR A 264 -16.74 -5.40 10.17
CA TYR A 264 -17.35 -4.73 9.02
C TYR A 264 -17.61 -3.23 9.28
N GLY A 265 -16.96 -2.38 8.49
CA GLY A 265 -17.08 -0.93 8.57
C GLY A 265 -16.41 -0.28 9.79
N THR A 266 -15.45 -0.93 10.44
CA THR A 266 -14.73 -0.36 11.60
C THR A 266 -13.51 0.51 11.21
N ASN A 267 -12.96 0.35 10.01
CA ASN A 267 -11.95 1.21 9.41
C ASN A 267 -12.32 1.59 7.97
N PRO A 268 -13.51 2.17 7.70
CA PRO A 268 -13.85 2.52 6.33
C PRO A 268 -12.78 3.49 5.81
N PRO A 269 -12.26 3.32 4.57
CA PRO A 269 -11.48 4.37 3.92
C PRO A 269 -12.30 5.66 4.01
N PRO A 270 -11.69 6.85 3.84
CA PRO A 270 -12.43 8.10 3.76
C PRO A 270 -13.31 8.06 2.50
N LEU A 271 -14.44 7.35 2.59
CA LEU A 271 -15.52 7.42 1.67
C LEU A 271 -15.89 8.88 1.71
N LEU A 272 -15.70 9.54 0.58
CA LEU A 272 -16.44 10.75 0.25
C LEU A 272 -17.88 10.42 0.61
N GLN A 273 -18.32 10.92 1.77
CA GLN A 273 -19.68 10.81 2.22
C GLN A 273 -20.45 11.56 1.14
N SER A 274 -20.95 10.82 0.17
CA SER A 274 -21.70 11.39 -0.92
C SER A 274 -23.01 11.84 -0.29
N THR A 275 -23.01 13.06 0.21
CA THR A 275 -24.23 13.80 0.54
C THR A 275 -24.96 14.20 -0.74
N VAL A 276 -24.72 13.50 -1.86
CA VAL A 276 -25.62 13.51 -3.01
C VAL A 276 -26.89 12.90 -2.46
N GLY A 277 -27.78 13.78 -1.97
CA GLY A 277 -29.08 13.40 -1.45
C GLY A 277 -29.67 12.44 -2.45
N ILE A 278 -29.84 11.19 -2.00
CA ILE A 278 -30.45 10.13 -2.79
C ILE A 278 -31.72 10.77 -3.36
N PRO A 279 -31.85 10.93 -4.70
CA PRO A 279 -33.01 11.57 -5.28
C PRO A 279 -34.22 10.85 -4.72
N GLU A 280 -35.07 11.58 -3.98
CA GLU A 280 -36.21 10.98 -3.29
C GLU A 280 -36.96 10.10 -4.30
N PRO A 281 -37.27 8.84 -3.93
CA PRO A 281 -37.88 7.94 -4.88
C PRO A 281 -39.15 8.59 -5.42
N GLN A 282 -39.32 8.56 -6.75
CA GLN A 282 -40.45 9.17 -7.47
C GLN A 282 -41.83 8.59 -7.06
N THR A 283 -41.88 7.74 -6.03
CA THR A 283 -43.08 7.23 -5.37
C THR A 283 -44.03 8.34 -4.93
N ALA A 284 -43.55 9.50 -4.47
CA ALA A 284 -44.42 10.63 -4.15
C ALA A 284 -45.14 11.18 -5.40
N LEU A 285 -44.41 11.30 -6.52
CA LEU A 285 -44.97 11.73 -7.81
C LEU A 285 -45.96 10.70 -8.37
N LEU A 286 -45.64 9.41 -8.28
CA LEU A 286 -46.53 8.30 -8.68
C LEU A 286 -47.80 8.25 -7.83
N CYS A 287 -47.70 8.48 -6.51
CA CYS A 287 -48.87 8.54 -5.63
C CYS A 287 -49.78 9.72 -5.98
N LEU A 288 -49.21 10.88 -6.29
CA LEU A 288 -49.98 12.06 -6.71
C LEU A 288 -50.66 11.85 -8.07
N LEU A 289 -49.97 11.24 -9.04
CA LEU A 289 -50.56 10.88 -10.34
C LEU A 289 -51.69 9.85 -10.19
N GLY A 290 -51.49 8.84 -9.33
CA GLY A 290 -52.54 7.86 -9.00
C GLY A 290 -53.79 8.51 -8.40
N MET A 291 -53.61 9.45 -7.45
CA MET A 291 -54.74 10.20 -6.88
C MET A 291 -55.43 11.07 -7.92
N ALA A 292 -54.69 11.76 -8.79
CA ALA A 292 -55.28 12.60 -9.85
C ALA A 292 -56.14 11.79 -10.84
N LEU A 293 -55.75 10.55 -11.17
CA LEU A 293 -56.53 9.66 -12.05
C LEU A 293 -57.79 9.13 -11.36
N LEU A 294 -57.72 8.81 -10.07
CA LEU A 294 -58.88 8.33 -9.30
C LEU A 294 -59.93 9.42 -9.07
N PHE A 295 -59.50 10.66 -8.81
CA PHE A 295 -60.42 11.77 -8.50
C PHE A 295 -60.76 12.66 -9.71
N GLY A 296 -60.03 12.56 -10.83
CA GLY A 296 -60.24 13.38 -12.03
C GLY A 296 -61.30 12.88 -13.01
N SER A 297 -61.83 11.67 -12.81
CA SER A 297 -62.88 11.12 -13.67
C SER A 297 -64.24 11.77 -13.37
N LYS A 298 -64.56 12.87 -14.08
CA LYS A 298 -65.89 13.49 -14.00
C LYS A 298 -66.96 12.46 -14.42
N PRO A 299 -68.01 12.25 -13.62
CA PRO A 299 -69.11 11.38 -14.00
C PRO A 299 -69.78 11.95 -15.26
N ARG A 300 -69.81 11.12 -16.32
CA ARG A 300 -70.41 11.46 -17.61
C ARG A 300 -71.93 11.49 -17.41
N PHE A 301 -72.49 12.70 -17.31
CA PHE A 301 -73.94 12.89 -17.21
C PHE A 301 -74.57 12.45 -18.54
N GLN A 302 -75.17 11.26 -18.56
CA GLN A 302 -75.97 10.80 -19.70
C GLN A 302 -77.24 11.64 -19.77
N ILE A 303 -77.31 12.52 -20.76
CA ILE A 303 -78.56 13.16 -21.16
C ILE A 303 -79.38 12.09 -21.90
N MET A 304 -80.43 11.59 -21.26
CA MET A 304 -81.44 10.78 -21.93
C MET A 304 -82.21 11.67 -22.89
N SER A 305 -82.12 11.35 -24.18
CA SER A 305 -82.86 11.98 -25.28
C SER A 305 -84.36 11.68 -25.20
N GLY A 306 -85.17 12.70 -25.44
CA GLY A 306 -86.56 12.58 -25.92
C GLY A 306 -86.65 13.04 -27.36
#